data_AF-A0A847JF34-F1
#
_entry.id   AF-A0A847JF34-F1
#
_cell.length_a   1.000
_cell.length_b   1.000
_cell.length_c   1.000
_cell.angle_alpha   90.00
_cell.angle_beta   90.00
_cell.angle_gamma   90.00
#
_symmetry.space_group_name_H-M   'P 1'
#
loop_
_entity.id
_entity.type
_entity.pdbx_description
1 polymer ?
#
loop_
_entity_poly.entity_id
_entity_poly.type
_entity_poly.pdbx_seq_one_letter_code
_entity_poly.pdbx_strand_id
1 'polypeptide(L)'
;MTRPIPSLSEIRAGGKPAVARALTLIETAHGSEGLARLLDEATANPKADVIGLTGPPGVGKSTLTNALIARARAEGRSVGVVAVDPSSRFTGGALLGDRTRLRTDPEDQGVFVRSMAARDRLGGLSDHAVAAIVLMRAVYDLVLVESVGIGQSEGDIASVADTVLLCIQPGSGDSLQFMKAGVMELPDVVCVTKADMGDPARRALADVAGALTLASHGPDDWIAPVVMVSSTAGTGLDELAAAVAAHAAWLDAAGRRAVLRAAQARDWVADAIRVRFGLRGLAAVAAVSAPAGEGPFGAIRRLDGVLGARLSGGP
;
A
#
# COMPACT_ATOMS: atom_id res chain seq x y z
N MET A 1 16.45 -11.52 27.51
CA MET A 1 15.37 -10.59 27.91
C MET A 1 14.76 -10.02 26.65
N THR A 2 13.52 -10.38 26.32
CA THR A 2 12.77 -9.76 25.23
C THR A 2 12.59 -8.29 25.56
N ARG A 3 13.10 -7.39 24.71
CA ARG A 3 12.89 -5.95 24.90
C ARG A 3 11.37 -5.67 24.86
N PRO A 4 10.86 -4.79 25.75
CA PRO A 4 9.46 -4.39 25.71
C PRO A 4 9.13 -3.75 24.36
N ILE A 5 7.91 -3.99 23.88
CA ILE A 5 7.40 -3.38 22.64
C ILE A 5 7.10 -1.91 22.95
N PRO A 6 7.70 -0.95 22.21
CA PRO A 6 7.48 0.47 22.46
C PRO A 6 6.05 0.87 22.11
N SER A 7 5.54 1.88 22.80
CA SER A 7 4.26 2.51 22.47
C SER A 7 4.33 3.28 21.14
N LEU A 8 3.17 3.52 20.52
CA LEU A 8 3.11 4.33 19.29
C LEU A 8 3.66 5.74 19.52
N SER A 9 3.44 6.31 20.71
CA SER A 9 3.95 7.63 21.09
C SER A 9 5.49 7.69 21.12
N GLU A 10 6.15 6.66 21.67
CA GLU A 10 7.61 6.55 21.68
C GLU A 10 8.17 6.37 20.26
N ILE A 11 7.47 5.64 19.39
CA ILE A 11 7.87 5.48 18.00
C ILE A 11 7.79 6.82 17.25
N ARG A 12 6.71 7.57 17.43
CA ARG A 12 6.53 8.91 16.83
C ARG A 12 7.61 9.90 17.28
N ALA A 13 7.97 9.88 18.56
CA ALA A 13 8.98 10.78 19.12
C ALA A 13 10.42 10.35 18.80
N GLY A 14 10.66 9.05 18.57
CA GLY A 14 12.00 8.49 18.47
C GLY A 14 12.64 8.51 17.07
N GLY A 15 12.00 9.13 16.08
CA GLY A 15 12.52 9.32 14.72
C GLY A 15 12.83 8.02 13.97
N LYS A 16 13.68 8.12 12.93
CA LYS A 16 14.06 6.98 12.07
C LYS A 16 14.53 5.74 12.85
N PRO A 17 15.37 5.85 13.90
CA PRO A 17 15.84 4.67 14.64
C PRO A 17 14.71 3.93 15.37
N ALA A 18 13.72 4.65 15.90
CA ALA A 18 12.57 4.02 16.57
C ALA A 18 11.67 3.31 15.56
N VAL A 19 11.41 3.93 14.41
CA VAL A 19 10.66 3.31 13.30
C VAL A 19 11.37 2.05 12.80
N ALA A 20 12.69 2.12 12.55
CA ALA A 20 13.46 0.96 12.11
C ALA A 20 13.38 -0.21 13.11
N ARG A 21 13.48 0.07 14.41
CA ARG A 21 13.33 -0.95 15.46
C ARG A 21 11.92 -1.55 15.49
N ALA A 22 10.89 -0.72 15.35
CA ALA A 22 9.51 -1.18 15.32
C ALA A 22 9.23 -2.08 14.10
N LEU A 23 9.81 -1.75 12.94
CA LEU A 23 9.75 -2.61 11.75
C LEU A 23 10.48 -3.95 11.97
N THR A 24 11.62 -3.96 12.67
CA THR A 24 12.26 -5.22 13.08
C THR A 24 11.39 -6.03 14.04
N LEU A 25 10.65 -5.38 14.95
CA LEU A 25 9.70 -6.09 15.83
C LEU A 25 8.55 -6.72 15.06
N ILE A 26 8.07 -6.09 13.99
CA ILE A 26 7.07 -6.69 13.09
C ILE A 26 7.57 -8.03 12.53
N GLU A 27 8.85 -8.12 12.19
CA GLU A 27 9.48 -9.34 11.65
C GLU A 27 9.82 -10.40 12.70
N THR A 28 10.14 -9.99 13.94
CA THR A 28 10.72 -10.88 14.96
C THR A 28 9.76 -11.26 16.09
N ALA A 29 8.73 -10.45 16.33
CA ALA A 29 7.74 -10.64 17.39
C ALA A 29 6.35 -11.01 16.84
N HIS A 30 6.30 -11.61 15.64
CA HIS A 30 5.07 -12.05 15.00
C HIS A 30 4.23 -12.95 15.92
N GLY A 31 2.92 -12.71 15.97
CA GLY A 31 1.99 -13.43 16.86
C GLY A 31 2.01 -13.02 18.33
N SER A 32 2.94 -12.13 18.75
CA SER A 32 2.95 -11.64 20.13
C SER A 32 1.79 -10.68 20.41
N GLU A 33 1.27 -10.72 21.64
CA GLU A 33 0.15 -9.86 22.06
C GLU A 33 0.54 -8.38 22.05
N GLY A 34 1.75 -8.03 22.50
CA GLY A 34 2.19 -6.64 22.52
C GLY A 34 2.33 -6.04 21.11
N LEU A 35 2.74 -6.83 20.11
CA LEU A 35 2.84 -6.36 18.73
C LEU A 35 1.44 -6.14 18.14
N ALA A 36 0.51 -7.08 18.38
CA ALA A 36 -0.87 -6.94 17.94
C ALA A 36 -1.51 -5.68 18.53
N ARG A 37 -1.31 -5.41 19.83
CA ARG A 37 -1.81 -4.19 20.49
C ARG A 37 -1.24 -2.92 19.87
N LEU A 38 0.07 -2.86 19.61
CA LEU A 38 0.71 -1.72 18.94
C LEU A 38 0.13 -1.47 17.54
N LEU A 39 -0.08 -2.53 16.75
CA LEU A 39 -0.59 -2.41 15.39
C LEU A 39 -2.09 -2.06 15.35
N ASP A 40 -2.87 -2.54 16.31
CA ASP A 40 -4.26 -2.13 16.50
C ASP A 40 -4.35 -0.64 16.91
N GLU A 41 -3.48 -0.19 17.82
CA GLU A 41 -3.35 1.23 18.17
C GLU A 41 -2.98 2.08 16.95
N ALA A 42 -2.02 1.62 16.13
CA ALA A 42 -1.65 2.29 14.88
C ALA A 42 -2.80 2.30 13.85
N THR A 43 -3.60 1.24 13.80
CA THR A 43 -4.78 1.16 12.93
C THR A 43 -5.85 2.16 13.33
N ALA A 44 -6.08 2.32 14.64
CA ALA A 44 -7.06 3.26 15.19
C ALA A 44 -6.60 4.73 15.14
N ASN A 45 -5.28 4.97 15.06
CA ASN A 45 -4.69 6.32 15.07
C ASN A 45 -3.86 6.61 13.81
N PRO A 46 -4.46 6.52 12.60
CA PRO A 46 -3.75 6.85 11.36
C PRO A 46 -3.44 8.35 11.30
N LYS A 47 -2.32 8.70 10.67
CA LYS A 47 -1.87 10.09 10.47
C LYS A 47 -1.78 10.44 8.98
N ALA A 48 -1.22 9.55 8.17
CA ALA A 48 -1.01 9.75 6.75
C ALA A 48 -2.19 9.28 5.89
N ASP A 49 -2.26 9.89 4.70
CA ASP A 49 -2.77 9.21 3.50
C ASP A 49 -1.75 8.19 3.00
N VAL A 50 -2.25 7.05 2.53
CA VAL A 50 -1.44 6.04 1.84
C VAL A 50 -1.70 6.12 0.34
N ILE A 51 -0.68 6.46 -0.44
CA ILE A 51 -0.75 6.45 -1.90
C ILE A 51 -0.02 5.21 -2.41
N GLY A 52 -0.74 4.37 -3.14
CA GLY A 52 -0.22 3.17 -3.77
C GLY A 52 0.13 3.41 -5.23
N LEU A 53 1.38 3.17 -5.65
CA LEU A 53 1.83 3.31 -7.03
C LEU A 53 1.98 1.94 -7.68
N THR A 54 1.28 1.72 -8.77
CA THR A 54 1.35 0.47 -9.53
C THR A 54 1.43 0.70 -11.05
N GLY A 55 1.72 -0.36 -11.80
CA GLY A 55 1.94 -0.31 -13.25
C GLY A 55 3.19 -1.08 -13.70
N PRO A 56 3.40 -1.25 -15.02
CA PRO A 56 4.41 -2.16 -15.56
C PRO A 56 5.85 -1.78 -15.17
N PRO A 57 6.81 -2.71 -15.30
CA PRO A 57 8.21 -2.41 -15.04
C PRO A 57 8.72 -1.37 -16.05
N GLY A 58 9.55 -0.42 -15.61
CA GLY A 58 10.10 0.61 -16.49
C GLY A 58 9.16 1.78 -16.82
N VAL A 59 7.91 1.77 -16.35
CA VAL A 59 6.96 2.89 -16.53
C VAL A 59 7.42 4.19 -15.87
N GLY A 60 8.30 4.11 -14.87
CA GLY A 60 8.85 5.29 -14.18
C GLY A 60 8.30 5.51 -12.77
N LYS A 61 7.70 4.49 -12.13
CA LYS A 61 7.17 4.56 -10.75
C LYS A 61 8.18 5.11 -9.76
N SER A 62 9.38 4.53 -9.66
CA SER A 62 10.38 5.00 -8.69
C SER A 62 10.87 6.43 -8.96
N THR A 63 10.91 6.87 -10.22
CA THR A 63 11.20 8.26 -10.57
C THR A 63 10.07 9.18 -10.11
N LEU A 64 8.81 8.76 -10.29
CA LEU A 64 7.65 9.49 -9.79
C LEU A 64 7.61 9.51 -8.25
N THR A 65 7.89 8.39 -7.59
CA THR A 65 8.05 8.30 -6.13
C THR A 65 9.06 9.32 -5.63
N ASN A 66 10.24 9.44 -6.27
CA ASN A 66 11.24 10.46 -5.91
C ASN A 66 10.69 11.90 -6.07
N ALA A 67 9.94 12.18 -7.13
CA ALA A 67 9.33 13.49 -7.34
C ALA A 67 8.26 13.82 -6.28
N LEU A 68 7.45 12.83 -5.89
CA LEU A 68 6.44 12.97 -4.84
C LEU A 68 7.08 13.17 -3.46
N ILE A 69 8.17 12.45 -3.15
CA ILE A 69 8.97 12.67 -1.94
C ILE A 69 9.47 14.12 -1.93
N ALA A 70 10.15 14.57 -2.99
CA ALA A 70 10.74 15.91 -3.06
C ALA A 70 9.68 17.00 -2.85
N ARG A 71 8.49 16.85 -3.47
CA ARG A 71 7.36 17.76 -3.25
C ARG A 71 6.91 17.78 -1.79
N ALA A 72 6.61 16.63 -1.22
CA ALA A 72 6.13 16.54 0.16
C ALA A 72 7.17 17.10 1.16
N ARG A 73 8.46 16.90 0.90
CA ARG A 73 9.54 17.50 1.70
C ARG A 73 9.62 19.02 1.55
N ALA A 74 9.40 19.56 0.35
CA ALA A 74 9.28 21.01 0.14
C ALA A 74 8.07 21.61 0.89
N GLU A 75 7.00 20.84 1.09
CA GLU A 75 5.84 21.19 1.92
C GLU A 75 6.08 20.97 3.45
N GLY A 76 7.28 20.52 3.85
CA GLY A 76 7.63 20.24 5.25
C GLY A 76 7.09 18.91 5.80
N ARG A 77 6.41 18.10 4.99
CA ARG A 77 5.75 16.85 5.39
C ARG A 77 6.73 15.69 5.45
N SER A 78 6.65 14.86 6.49
CA SER A 78 7.43 13.63 6.60
C SER A 78 6.85 12.50 5.72
N VAL A 79 7.71 11.69 5.11
CA VAL A 79 7.34 10.67 4.12
C VAL A 79 7.89 9.30 4.50
N GLY A 80 7.01 8.32 4.62
CA GLY A 80 7.37 6.90 4.68
C GLY A 80 7.20 6.26 3.30
N VAL A 81 8.14 5.41 2.90
CA VAL A 81 8.07 4.69 1.62
C VAL A 81 8.24 3.19 1.85
N VAL A 82 7.30 2.42 1.31
CA VAL A 82 7.33 0.96 1.30
C VAL A 82 7.45 0.47 -0.15
N ALA A 83 8.64 0.04 -0.53
CA ALA A 83 8.86 -0.65 -1.80
C ALA A 83 8.59 -2.15 -1.60
N VAL A 84 7.65 -2.71 -2.35
CA VAL A 84 7.25 -4.12 -2.25
C VAL A 84 7.82 -4.88 -3.44
N ASP A 85 8.81 -5.72 -3.14
CA ASP A 85 9.54 -6.53 -4.11
C ASP A 85 9.08 -8.00 -4.09
N PRO A 86 9.12 -8.71 -5.22
CA PRO A 86 8.99 -10.16 -5.21
C PRO A 86 10.14 -10.78 -4.42
N SER A 87 9.85 -11.92 -3.82
CA SER A 87 10.80 -12.65 -2.97
C SER A 87 11.94 -13.23 -3.81
N SER A 88 13.17 -13.08 -3.32
CA SER A 88 14.33 -13.78 -3.86
C SER A 88 14.16 -15.28 -3.68
N ARG A 89 14.20 -16.05 -4.78
CA ARG A 89 14.17 -17.53 -4.73
C ARG A 89 15.36 -18.15 -3.98
N PHE A 90 16.45 -17.40 -3.79
CA PHE A 90 17.68 -17.89 -3.16
C PHE A 90 17.79 -17.52 -1.68
N THR A 91 17.23 -16.39 -1.26
CA THR A 91 17.40 -15.87 0.12
C THR A 91 16.08 -15.68 0.87
N GLY A 92 14.93 -15.77 0.19
CA GLY A 92 13.61 -15.48 0.77
C GLY A 92 13.35 -14.00 1.13
N GLY A 93 14.37 -13.14 1.01
CA GLY A 93 14.28 -11.70 1.24
C GLY A 93 13.85 -10.90 0.01
N ALA A 94 13.66 -9.59 0.17
CA ALA A 94 13.36 -8.69 -0.94
C ALA A 94 14.53 -8.64 -1.91
N LEU A 95 14.26 -8.65 -3.22
CA LEU A 95 15.26 -8.30 -4.22
C LEU A 95 15.57 -6.80 -4.07
N LEU A 96 16.59 -6.47 -3.27
CA LEU A 96 17.02 -5.12 -2.84
C LEU A 96 17.26 -4.07 -3.95
N GLY A 97 16.98 -4.40 -5.22
CA GLY A 97 17.20 -3.58 -6.39
C GLY A 97 16.40 -2.29 -6.44
N ASP A 98 15.30 -2.16 -5.71
CA ASP A 98 14.44 -0.97 -5.81
C ASP A 98 14.83 0.15 -4.82
N ARG A 99 15.48 -0.19 -3.69
CA ARG A 99 16.06 0.83 -2.80
C ARG A 99 17.18 1.63 -3.46
N THR A 100 17.90 1.05 -4.41
CA THR A 100 18.96 1.77 -5.16
C THR A 100 18.40 2.71 -6.22
N ARG A 101 17.13 2.54 -6.63
CA ARG A 101 16.44 3.42 -7.59
C ARG A 101 15.85 4.66 -6.91
N LEU A 102 15.55 4.58 -5.62
CA LEU A 102 15.08 5.71 -4.82
C LEU A 102 16.27 6.58 -4.39
N ARG A 103 16.33 7.79 -4.94
CA ARG A 103 17.37 8.77 -4.63
C ARG A 103 16.93 9.59 -3.44
N THR A 104 17.13 9.05 -2.25
CA THR A 104 16.85 9.74 -0.99
C THR A 104 18.15 10.17 -0.32
N ASP A 105 18.13 11.33 0.32
CA ASP A 105 19.21 11.76 1.20
C ASP A 105 19.14 10.93 2.50
N PRO A 106 20.15 10.13 2.84
CA PRO A 106 20.17 9.37 4.09
C PRO A 106 20.00 10.25 5.33
N GLU A 107 20.50 11.49 5.28
CA GLU A 107 20.49 12.45 6.38
C GLU A 107 19.15 13.17 6.54
N ASP A 108 18.27 13.17 5.53
CA ASP A 108 16.94 13.78 5.64
C ASP A 108 16.08 12.98 6.62
N GLN A 109 15.99 13.45 7.87
CA GLN A 109 15.25 12.80 8.94
C GLN A 109 13.74 12.69 8.67
N GLY A 110 13.20 13.44 7.71
CA GLY A 110 11.81 13.37 7.31
C GLY A 110 11.49 12.34 6.24
N VAL A 111 12.45 11.59 5.69
CA VAL A 111 12.19 10.53 4.69
C VAL A 111 12.69 9.18 5.16
N PHE A 112 11.80 8.19 5.27
CA PHE A 112 12.17 6.82 5.62
C PHE A 112 11.74 5.84 4.53
N VAL A 113 12.69 5.02 4.06
CA VAL A 113 12.45 4.04 3.00
C VAL A 113 12.70 2.63 3.54
N ARG A 114 11.74 1.73 3.33
CA ARG A 114 11.85 0.30 3.61
C ARG A 114 11.49 -0.52 2.38
N SER A 115 12.35 -1.46 2.03
CA SER A 115 12.00 -2.53 1.09
C SER A 115 11.41 -3.71 1.85
N MET A 116 10.31 -4.24 1.37
CA MET A 116 9.60 -5.39 1.93
C MET A 116 9.45 -6.46 0.85
N ALA A 117 9.59 -7.72 1.23
CA ALA A 117 9.31 -8.83 0.31
C ALA A 117 7.81 -9.17 0.33
N ALA A 118 7.27 -9.53 -0.82
CA ALA A 118 5.95 -10.17 -0.93
C ALA A 118 5.90 -11.55 -0.20
N ARG A 119 7.06 -12.17 0.07
CA ARG A 119 7.26 -13.54 0.64
C ARG A 119 6.60 -14.64 -0.23
N ASP A 120 6.58 -15.90 0.21
CA ASP A 120 6.08 -17.08 -0.52
C ASP A 120 4.55 -17.07 -0.76
N ARG A 121 3.93 -15.89 -0.85
CA ARG A 121 2.52 -15.73 -1.19
C ARG A 121 2.36 -15.80 -2.70
N LEU A 122 1.58 -16.77 -3.16
CA LEU A 122 1.01 -16.79 -4.50
C LEU A 122 -0.08 -15.70 -4.57
N GLY A 123 0.35 -14.44 -4.71
CA GLY A 123 -0.48 -13.23 -4.70
C GLY A 123 -0.68 -12.66 -3.29
N GLY A 124 -0.65 -11.33 -3.14
CA GLY A 124 -0.80 -10.64 -1.86
C GLY A 124 0.45 -9.92 -1.37
N LEU A 125 0.26 -8.77 -0.70
CA LEU A 125 1.24 -8.24 0.24
C LEU A 125 1.46 -9.25 1.38
N SER A 126 2.68 -9.34 1.92
CA SER A 126 2.92 -10.15 3.12
C SER A 126 2.28 -9.52 4.37
N ASP A 127 1.91 -10.33 5.37
CA ASP A 127 1.43 -9.83 6.68
C ASP A 127 2.37 -8.78 7.28
N HIS A 128 3.67 -8.96 7.05
CA HIS A 128 4.71 -8.03 7.49
C HIS A 128 4.66 -6.70 6.73
N ALA A 129 4.43 -6.74 5.41
CA ALA A 129 4.29 -5.52 4.60
C ALA A 129 3.04 -4.73 5.01
N VAL A 130 1.89 -5.40 5.20
CA VAL A 130 0.66 -4.76 5.69
C VAL A 130 0.89 -4.12 7.06
N ALA A 131 1.47 -4.84 8.01
CA ALA A 131 1.80 -4.31 9.34
C ALA A 131 2.77 -3.10 9.27
N ALA A 132 3.77 -3.16 8.39
CA ALA A 132 4.72 -2.07 8.19
C ALA A 132 4.05 -0.81 7.62
N ILE A 133 3.15 -0.97 6.65
CA ILE A 133 2.39 0.13 6.04
C ILE A 133 1.45 0.76 7.08
N VAL A 134 0.73 -0.06 7.86
CA VAL A 134 -0.13 0.42 8.96
C VAL A 134 0.67 1.21 9.99
N LEU A 135 1.84 0.70 10.40
CA LEU A 135 2.70 1.41 11.34
C LEU A 135 3.19 2.74 10.74
N MET A 136 3.67 2.74 9.50
CA MET A 136 4.14 3.97 8.85
C MET A 136 3.02 4.99 8.67
N ARG A 137 1.79 4.53 8.35
CA ARG A 137 0.60 5.38 8.24
C ARG A 137 0.29 6.10 9.55
N ALA A 138 0.61 5.50 10.69
CA ALA A 138 0.42 6.13 11.99
C ALA A 138 1.56 7.08 12.40
N VAL A 139 2.69 7.11 11.68
CA VAL A 139 3.90 7.85 12.08
C VAL A 139 4.20 9.05 11.16
N TYR A 140 4.10 8.86 9.84
CA TYR A 140 4.44 9.87 8.83
C TYR A 140 3.24 10.72 8.39
N ASP A 141 3.48 11.78 7.64
CA ASP A 141 2.43 12.66 7.07
C ASP A 141 1.99 12.23 5.67
N LEU A 142 2.79 11.39 5.02
CA LEU A 142 2.51 10.74 3.75
C LEU A 142 3.16 9.35 3.76
N VAL A 143 2.44 8.35 3.27
CA VAL A 143 3.02 7.03 2.99
C VAL A 143 2.87 6.71 1.50
N LEU A 144 3.99 6.38 0.85
CA LEU A 144 4.01 5.89 -0.53
C LEU A 144 4.28 4.38 -0.52
N VAL A 145 3.47 3.62 -1.24
CA VAL A 145 3.65 2.17 -1.40
C VAL A 145 3.85 1.89 -2.88
N GLU A 146 4.98 1.34 -3.27
CA GLU A 146 5.29 1.02 -4.68
C GLU A 146 5.40 -0.48 -4.84
N SER A 147 4.71 -1.08 -5.83
CA SER A 147 4.91 -2.49 -6.18
C SER A 147 5.87 -2.68 -7.35
N VAL A 148 6.45 -3.86 -7.43
CA VAL A 148 7.16 -4.31 -8.63
C VAL A 148 6.15 -4.79 -9.67
N GLY A 149 6.20 -4.19 -10.86
CA GLY A 149 5.20 -4.29 -11.93
C GLY A 149 5.10 -5.64 -12.66
N ILE A 150 5.14 -6.78 -11.97
CA ILE A 150 5.04 -8.11 -12.58
C ILE A 150 3.60 -8.67 -12.63
N GLY A 151 2.58 -7.82 -12.52
CA GLY A 151 1.19 -8.16 -12.88
C GLY A 151 0.42 -9.02 -11.88
N GLN A 152 0.83 -9.07 -10.61
CA GLN A 152 0.15 -9.80 -9.52
C GLN A 152 0.00 -8.97 -8.23
N SER A 153 0.34 -7.68 -8.26
CA SER A 153 0.49 -6.84 -7.06
C SER A 153 -0.45 -5.63 -7.02
N GLU A 154 -1.15 -5.38 -8.14
CA GLU A 154 -1.99 -4.23 -8.39
C GLU A 154 -3.20 -4.22 -7.43
N GLY A 155 -3.90 -5.37 -7.32
CA GLY A 155 -4.98 -5.56 -6.35
C GLY A 155 -4.50 -5.55 -4.90
N ASP A 156 -3.25 -5.97 -4.67
CA ASP A 156 -2.68 -6.03 -3.32
C ASP A 156 -2.41 -4.63 -2.75
N ILE A 157 -1.98 -3.69 -3.59
CA ILE A 157 -1.82 -2.29 -3.20
C ILE A 157 -3.15 -1.68 -2.76
N ALA A 158 -4.25 -1.97 -3.47
CA ALA A 158 -5.58 -1.45 -3.12
C ALA A 158 -6.05 -1.88 -1.72
N SER A 159 -5.55 -3.03 -1.23
CA SER A 159 -5.85 -3.50 0.13
C SER A 159 -5.24 -2.63 1.24
N VAL A 160 -4.31 -1.73 0.93
CA VAL A 160 -3.60 -0.90 1.93
C VAL A 160 -3.55 0.60 1.61
N ALA A 161 -3.80 0.97 0.35
CA ALA A 161 -3.78 2.36 -0.10
C ALA A 161 -5.13 3.05 0.12
N ASP A 162 -5.10 4.34 0.47
CA ASP A 162 -6.29 5.19 0.38
C ASP A 162 -6.52 5.63 -1.07
N THR A 163 -5.44 5.92 -1.81
CA THR A 163 -5.49 6.32 -3.22
C THR A 163 -4.54 5.44 -4.03
N VAL A 164 -5.05 4.74 -5.05
CA VAL A 164 -4.29 3.93 -6.00
C VAL A 164 -3.97 4.75 -7.26
N LEU A 165 -2.68 4.95 -7.50
CA LEU A 165 -2.11 5.57 -8.69
C LEU A 165 -1.67 4.50 -9.69
N LEU A 166 -2.38 4.38 -10.80
CA LEU A 166 -1.97 3.53 -11.92
C LEU A 166 -1.07 4.31 -12.89
N CYS A 167 0.18 3.89 -13.00
CA CYS A 167 1.14 4.46 -13.94
C CYS A 167 1.05 3.76 -15.30
N ILE A 168 0.88 4.54 -16.37
CA ILE A 168 0.79 4.08 -17.75
C ILE A 168 1.98 4.59 -18.55
N GLN A 169 2.65 3.68 -19.27
CA GLN A 169 3.76 4.05 -20.16
C GLN A 169 3.22 4.45 -21.54
N PRO A 170 3.63 5.59 -22.10
CA PRO A 170 3.31 5.94 -23.49
C PRO A 170 3.89 4.93 -24.48
N GLY A 171 3.10 4.58 -25.50
CA GLY A 171 3.56 3.80 -26.65
C GLY A 171 3.89 2.33 -26.37
N SER A 172 3.54 1.78 -25.19
CA SER A 172 3.84 0.37 -24.88
C SER A 172 2.84 -0.62 -25.48
N GLY A 173 1.71 -0.18 -26.06
CA GLY A 173 0.63 -1.08 -26.53
C GLY A 173 -0.12 -1.79 -25.39
N ASP A 174 0.56 -2.00 -24.25
CA ASP A 174 0.05 -2.62 -23.03
C ASP A 174 -0.99 -1.77 -22.29
N SER A 175 -1.05 -0.45 -22.53
CA SER A 175 -1.92 0.48 -21.80
C SER A 175 -3.39 0.02 -21.79
N LEU A 176 -3.89 -0.47 -22.93
CA LEU A 176 -5.25 -1.03 -23.06
C LEU A 176 -5.36 -2.49 -22.61
N GLN A 177 -4.26 -3.24 -22.61
CA GLN A 177 -4.24 -4.65 -22.23
C GLN A 177 -4.30 -4.83 -20.70
N PHE A 178 -3.62 -3.96 -19.94
CA PHE A 178 -3.78 -3.90 -18.48
C PHE A 178 -5.23 -3.59 -18.09
N MET A 179 -5.86 -2.64 -18.78
CA MET A 179 -7.27 -2.29 -18.54
C MET A 179 -8.23 -3.47 -18.79
N LYS A 180 -7.97 -4.29 -19.81
CA LYS A 180 -8.80 -5.48 -20.14
C LYS A 180 -8.65 -6.65 -19.17
N ALA A 181 -7.67 -6.63 -18.26
CA ALA A 181 -7.41 -7.71 -17.31
C ALA A 181 -8.11 -7.54 -15.95
N GLY A 182 -9.12 -6.66 -15.85
CA GLY A 182 -9.81 -6.35 -14.59
C GLY A 182 -9.15 -5.23 -13.77
N VAL A 183 -8.11 -4.57 -14.30
CA VAL A 183 -7.41 -3.46 -13.63
C VAL A 183 -8.22 -2.14 -13.71
N MET A 184 -9.25 -2.07 -14.54
CA MET A 184 -10.10 -0.88 -14.70
C MET A 184 -10.87 -0.47 -13.45
N GLU A 185 -11.13 -1.41 -12.53
CA GLU A 185 -11.91 -1.17 -11.31
C GLU A 185 -11.04 -0.67 -10.14
N LEU A 186 -9.72 -0.60 -10.31
CA LEU A 186 -8.75 -0.36 -9.24
C LEU A 186 -8.18 1.05 -9.11
N PRO A 187 -7.95 1.86 -10.18
CA PRO A 187 -7.25 3.13 -10.01
C PRO A 187 -8.20 4.23 -9.56
N ASP A 188 -7.75 4.97 -8.55
CA ASP A 188 -8.39 6.24 -8.17
C ASP A 188 -7.83 7.39 -9.00
N VAL A 189 -6.58 7.29 -9.47
CA VAL A 189 -5.95 8.24 -10.38
C VAL A 189 -5.11 7.48 -11.40
N VAL A 190 -5.21 7.85 -12.67
CA VAL A 190 -4.33 7.32 -13.72
C VAL A 190 -3.28 8.35 -14.11
N CYS A 191 -2.02 7.96 -14.07
CA CYS A 191 -0.88 8.79 -14.44
C CYS A 191 -0.19 8.24 -15.69
N VAL A 192 -0.35 8.90 -16.83
CA VAL A 192 0.46 8.66 -18.02
C VAL A 192 1.82 9.28 -17.81
N THR A 193 2.83 8.45 -17.55
CA THR A 193 4.20 8.91 -17.25
C THR A 193 4.92 9.34 -18.53
N LYS A 194 6.14 9.88 -18.39
CA LYS A 194 7.02 10.28 -19.51
C LYS A 194 6.32 11.24 -20.48
N ALA A 195 5.58 12.22 -19.95
CA ALA A 195 4.85 13.22 -20.74
C ALA A 195 5.75 14.01 -21.72
N ASP A 196 7.05 14.07 -21.44
CA ASP A 196 8.09 14.62 -22.31
C ASP A 196 8.22 13.89 -23.67
N MET A 197 7.63 12.70 -23.82
CA MET A 197 7.55 12.01 -25.12
C MET A 197 6.62 12.72 -26.13
N GLY A 198 5.75 13.65 -25.70
CA GLY A 198 4.89 14.42 -26.60
C GLY A 198 3.67 13.63 -27.10
N ASP A 199 3.53 13.48 -28.42
CA ASP A 199 2.36 12.84 -29.04
C ASP A 199 2.04 11.42 -28.53
N PRO A 200 3.02 10.52 -28.31
CA PRO A 200 2.77 9.22 -27.71
C PRO A 200 2.07 9.30 -26.34
N ALA A 201 2.44 10.28 -25.50
CA ALA A 201 1.82 10.47 -24.19
C ALA A 201 0.39 11.00 -24.31
N ARG A 202 0.16 11.96 -25.22
CA ARG A 202 -1.18 12.48 -25.53
C ARG A 202 -2.13 11.38 -26.03
N ARG A 203 -1.65 10.50 -26.92
CA ARG A 203 -2.44 9.36 -27.40
C ARG A 203 -2.78 8.39 -26.28
N ALA A 204 -1.80 8.03 -25.44
CA ALA A 204 -2.06 7.15 -24.29
C ALA A 204 -3.08 7.76 -23.31
N LEU A 205 -3.02 9.07 -23.06
CA LEU A 205 -4.04 9.75 -22.24
C LEU A 205 -5.43 9.65 -22.88
N ALA A 206 -5.56 9.91 -24.18
CA ALA A 206 -6.83 9.84 -24.89
C ALA A 206 -7.40 8.41 -24.89
N ASP A 207 -6.55 7.40 -25.10
CA ASP A 207 -6.93 5.99 -25.10
C ASP A 207 -7.45 5.55 -23.73
N VAL A 208 -6.76 5.94 -22.65
CA VAL A 208 -7.17 5.57 -21.28
C VAL A 208 -8.41 6.35 -20.84
N ALA A 209 -8.48 7.65 -21.11
CA ALA A 209 -9.66 8.44 -20.81
C ALA A 209 -10.89 7.88 -21.54
N GLY A 210 -10.76 7.53 -22.82
CA GLY A 210 -11.82 6.90 -23.59
C GLY A 210 -12.25 5.56 -22.99
N ALA A 211 -11.31 4.71 -22.57
CA ALA A 211 -11.63 3.45 -21.91
C ALA A 211 -12.41 3.64 -20.60
N LEU A 212 -11.99 4.59 -19.74
CA LEU A 212 -12.66 4.86 -18.46
C LEU A 212 -14.10 5.37 -18.65
N THR A 213 -14.38 6.14 -19.71
CA THR A 213 -15.76 6.58 -20.01
C THR A 213 -16.72 5.45 -20.37
N LEU A 214 -16.20 4.29 -20.78
CA LEU A 214 -17.02 3.11 -21.10
C LEU A 214 -17.35 2.28 -19.86
N ALA A 215 -16.68 2.51 -18.73
CA ALA A 215 -17.07 1.90 -17.47
C ALA A 215 -18.34 2.58 -16.94
N SER A 216 -19.29 1.79 -16.47
CA SER A 216 -20.56 2.30 -15.96
C SER A 216 -20.35 2.88 -14.55
N HIS A 217 -20.64 4.17 -14.37
CA HIS A 217 -20.53 4.85 -13.09
C HIS A 217 -21.91 5.34 -12.64
N GLY A 218 -22.22 5.14 -11.37
CA GLY A 218 -23.33 5.80 -10.69
C GLY A 218 -23.10 7.30 -10.53
N PRO A 219 -24.15 8.08 -10.24
CA PRO A 219 -24.07 9.55 -10.14
C PRO A 219 -23.16 10.06 -9.02
N ASP A 220 -22.84 9.23 -8.02
CA ASP A 220 -21.99 9.58 -6.87
C ASP A 220 -20.62 8.86 -6.89
N ASP A 221 -20.34 8.10 -7.95
CA ASP A 221 -19.11 7.33 -8.06
C ASP A 221 -17.92 8.24 -8.38
N TRP A 222 -16.76 7.89 -7.84
CA TRP A 222 -15.52 8.55 -8.18
C TRP A 222 -15.11 8.18 -9.61
N ILE A 223 -14.85 9.19 -10.44
CA ILE A 223 -14.32 9.00 -11.79
C ILE A 223 -12.84 9.32 -11.77
N ALA A 224 -12.00 8.31 -11.99
CA ALA A 224 -10.56 8.46 -11.93
C ALA A 224 -10.06 9.46 -12.99
N PRO A 225 -9.43 10.58 -12.59
CA PRO A 225 -8.82 11.50 -13.54
C PRO A 225 -7.59 10.86 -14.19
N VAL A 226 -7.40 11.16 -15.48
CA VAL A 226 -6.20 10.76 -16.25
C VAL A 226 -5.31 11.98 -16.43
N VAL A 227 -4.12 11.94 -15.85
CA VAL A 227 -3.13 13.05 -15.91
C VAL A 227 -1.87 12.59 -16.62
N MET A 228 -1.18 13.52 -17.30
CA MET A 228 0.14 13.28 -17.89
C MET A 228 1.23 13.87 -16.99
N VAL A 229 2.30 13.12 -16.74
CA VAL A 229 3.41 13.56 -15.89
C VAL A 229 4.76 13.25 -16.54
N SER A 230 5.67 14.22 -16.50
CA SER A 230 7.11 13.97 -16.67
C SER A 230 7.80 14.21 -15.33
N SER A 231 8.15 13.13 -14.63
CA SER A 231 8.80 13.23 -13.32
C SER A 231 10.18 13.87 -13.39
N THR A 232 10.86 13.78 -14.54
CA THR A 232 12.18 14.38 -14.77
C THR A 232 12.09 15.86 -15.13
N ALA A 233 11.09 16.26 -15.93
CA ALA A 233 10.88 17.66 -16.31
C ALA A 233 10.04 18.44 -15.27
N GLY A 234 9.38 17.75 -14.35
CA GLY A 234 8.47 18.32 -13.35
C GLY A 234 7.08 18.67 -13.89
N THR A 235 6.84 18.54 -15.20
CA THR A 235 5.55 18.86 -15.81
C THR A 235 4.46 17.88 -15.37
N GLY A 236 3.25 18.37 -15.10
CA GLY A 236 2.12 17.55 -14.68
C GLY A 236 2.07 17.20 -13.18
N LEU A 237 3.11 17.53 -12.40
CA LEU A 237 3.17 17.16 -10.99
C LEU A 237 2.17 17.92 -10.12
N ASP A 238 1.85 19.16 -10.46
CA ASP A 238 0.83 19.95 -9.76
C ASP A 238 -0.58 19.42 -10.06
N GLU A 239 -0.86 19.09 -11.32
CA GLU A 239 -2.11 18.47 -11.75
C GLU A 239 -2.30 17.11 -11.09
N LEU A 240 -1.23 16.30 -11.00
CA LEU A 240 -1.25 15.04 -10.28
C LEU A 240 -1.55 15.25 -8.79
N ALA A 241 -0.89 16.21 -8.14
CA ALA A 241 -1.13 16.52 -6.73
C ALA A 241 -2.59 16.97 -6.49
N ALA A 242 -3.14 17.79 -7.39
CA ALA A 242 -4.53 18.23 -7.33
C ALA A 242 -5.51 17.05 -7.50
N ALA A 243 -5.24 16.12 -8.41
CA ALA A 243 -6.05 14.91 -8.61
C ALA A 243 -6.07 14.02 -7.36
N VAL A 244 -4.90 13.79 -6.75
CA VAL A 244 -4.79 13.02 -5.49
C VAL A 244 -5.53 13.72 -4.34
N ALA A 245 -5.38 15.05 -4.22
CA ALA A 245 -6.07 15.82 -3.19
C ALA A 245 -7.59 15.81 -3.37
N ALA A 246 -8.07 15.84 -4.62
CA ALA A 246 -9.50 15.73 -4.93
C ALA A 246 -10.07 14.36 -4.52
N HIS A 247 -9.32 13.26 -4.75
CA HIS A 247 -9.73 11.94 -4.29
C HIS A 247 -9.75 11.86 -2.76
N ALA A 248 -8.72 12.39 -2.08
CA ALA A 248 -8.68 12.44 -0.62
C ALA A 248 -9.90 13.19 -0.04
N ALA A 249 -10.28 14.32 -0.63
CA ALA A 249 -11.47 15.07 -0.24
C ALA A 249 -12.77 14.28 -0.50
N TRP A 250 -12.85 13.53 -1.60
CA TRP A 250 -13.98 12.65 -1.88
C TRP A 250 -14.08 11.50 -0.85
N LEU A 251 -12.95 10.93 -0.42
CA LEU A 251 -12.91 9.92 0.65
C LEU A 251 -13.34 10.48 2.01
N ASP A 252 -12.96 11.72 2.32
CA ASP A 252 -13.34 12.36 3.58
C ASP A 252 -14.84 12.68 3.62
N ALA A 253 -15.44 12.97 2.46
CA ALA A 253 -16.87 13.17 2.34
C ALA A 253 -17.65 11.87 2.67
N ALA A 254 -18.75 12.02 3.41
CA ALA A 254 -19.66 10.94 3.82
C ALA A 254 -18.99 9.76 4.56
N GLY A 255 -17.79 9.95 5.13
CA GLY A 255 -17.10 8.91 5.88
C GLY A 255 -16.57 7.74 5.04
N ARG A 256 -16.46 7.92 3.71
CA ARG A 256 -16.03 6.86 2.78
C ARG A 256 -14.66 6.29 3.15
N ARG A 257 -13.74 7.14 3.63
CA ARG A 257 -12.41 6.72 4.12
C ARG A 257 -12.50 5.71 5.26
N ALA A 258 -13.39 5.93 6.22
CA ALA A 258 -13.56 5.03 7.35
C ALA A 258 -14.14 3.68 6.88
N VAL A 259 -15.09 3.71 5.94
CA VAL A 259 -15.66 2.51 5.31
C VAL A 259 -14.59 1.72 4.55
N LEU A 260 -13.80 2.41 3.71
CA LEU A 260 -12.68 1.84 2.95
C LEU A 260 -11.68 1.15 3.89
N ARG A 261 -11.15 1.88 4.89
CA ARG A 261 -10.15 1.33 5.82
C ARG A 261 -10.70 0.19 6.68
N ALA A 262 -12.00 0.21 7.01
CA ALA A 262 -12.64 -0.90 7.70
C ALA A 262 -12.79 -2.14 6.80
N ALA A 263 -13.05 -1.96 5.51
CA ALA A 263 -13.05 -3.05 4.53
C ALA A 263 -11.66 -3.65 4.39
N GLN A 264 -10.64 -2.83 4.17
CA GLN A 264 -9.24 -3.25 4.16
C GLN A 264 -8.86 -4.05 5.40
N ALA A 265 -9.20 -3.57 6.60
CA ALA A 265 -8.93 -4.27 7.84
C ALA A 265 -9.59 -5.66 7.91
N ARG A 266 -10.83 -5.81 7.43
CA ARG A 266 -11.50 -7.11 7.33
C ARG A 266 -10.80 -8.03 6.33
N ASP A 267 -10.38 -7.48 5.19
CA ASP A 267 -9.68 -8.23 4.16
C ASP A 267 -8.32 -8.74 4.66
N TRP A 268 -7.60 -7.95 5.45
CA TRP A 268 -6.35 -8.38 6.09
C TRP A 268 -6.56 -9.58 7.02
N VAL A 269 -7.62 -9.55 7.83
CA VAL A 269 -7.98 -10.67 8.72
C VAL A 269 -8.33 -11.90 7.89
N ALA A 270 -9.21 -11.76 6.89
CA ALA A 270 -9.63 -12.85 6.04
C ALA A 270 -8.45 -13.48 5.29
N ASP A 271 -7.56 -12.65 4.72
CA ASP A 271 -6.39 -13.09 4.00
C ASP A 271 -5.39 -13.82 4.90
N ALA A 272 -5.07 -13.26 6.06
CA ALA A 272 -4.16 -13.88 7.02
C ALA A 272 -4.64 -15.28 7.43
N ILE A 273 -5.94 -15.46 7.67
CA ILE A 273 -6.53 -16.77 7.99
C ILE A 273 -6.55 -17.70 6.78
N ARG A 274 -6.93 -17.20 5.60
CA ARG A 274 -6.93 -17.98 4.36
C ARG A 274 -5.54 -18.53 4.04
N VAL A 275 -4.49 -17.73 4.21
CA VAL A 275 -3.11 -18.13 3.96
C VAL A 275 -2.65 -19.22 4.93
N ARG A 276 -3.01 -19.14 6.22
CA ARG A 276 -2.55 -20.09 7.23
C ARG A 276 -3.38 -21.37 7.32
N PHE A 277 -4.70 -21.26 7.13
CA PHE A 277 -5.65 -22.33 7.42
C PHE A 277 -6.52 -22.71 6.22
N GLY A 278 -6.30 -22.09 5.06
CA GLY A 278 -7.05 -22.34 3.83
C GLY A 278 -8.52 -21.90 3.91
N LEU A 279 -9.30 -22.30 2.90
CA LEU A 279 -10.72 -21.95 2.79
C LEU A 279 -11.56 -22.52 3.94
N ARG A 280 -11.18 -23.70 4.48
CA ARG A 280 -11.86 -24.30 5.63
C ARG A 280 -11.67 -23.47 6.90
N GLY A 281 -10.45 -22.96 7.12
CA GLY A 281 -10.18 -22.04 8.23
C GLY A 281 -11.00 -20.77 8.11
N LEU A 282 -11.05 -20.17 6.92
CA LEU A 282 -11.84 -18.96 6.67
C LEU A 282 -13.34 -19.19 6.93
N ALA A 283 -13.92 -20.30 6.47
CA ALA A 283 -15.31 -20.64 6.74
C ALA A 283 -15.59 -20.83 8.24
N ALA A 284 -14.61 -21.34 9.00
CA ALA A 284 -14.74 -21.52 10.45
C ALA A 284 -14.71 -20.19 11.22
N VAL A 285 -14.17 -19.10 10.66
CA VAL A 285 -14.15 -17.77 11.29
C VAL A 285 -15.57 -17.20 11.42
N ALA A 286 -16.46 -17.45 10.45
CA ALA A 286 -17.84 -16.98 10.51
C ALA A 286 -18.62 -17.52 11.73
N ALA A 287 -18.17 -18.64 12.30
CA ALA A 287 -18.74 -19.24 13.51
C ALA A 287 -18.11 -18.70 14.82
N VAL A 288 -17.10 -17.82 14.75
CA VAL A 288 -16.40 -17.27 15.91
C VAL A 288 -16.82 -15.81 16.09
N SER A 289 -17.45 -15.50 17.22
CA SER A 289 -17.84 -14.12 17.55
C SER A 289 -16.61 -13.21 17.62
N ALA A 290 -16.69 -12.04 16.98
CA ALA A 290 -15.72 -10.97 17.17
C ALA A 290 -16.01 -10.23 18.49
N PRO A 291 -15.03 -10.04 19.38
CA PRO A 291 -15.16 -9.13 20.51
C PRO A 291 -15.42 -7.70 20.05
N ALA A 292 -16.22 -6.95 20.79
CA ALA A 292 -16.46 -5.54 20.51
C ALA A 292 -15.14 -4.74 20.65
N GLY A 293 -14.83 -3.92 19.65
CA GLY A 293 -13.64 -3.06 19.66
C GLY A 293 -12.30 -3.76 19.42
N GLU A 294 -12.31 -5.03 19.01
CA GLU A 294 -11.07 -5.73 18.61
C GLU A 294 -10.55 -5.18 17.28
N GLY A 295 -9.25 -4.84 17.24
CA GLY A 295 -8.58 -4.43 16.01
C GLY A 295 -8.17 -5.63 15.13
N PRO A 296 -7.80 -5.39 13.86
CA PRO A 296 -7.52 -6.47 12.91
C PRO A 296 -6.35 -7.36 13.33
N PHE A 297 -5.31 -6.82 13.95
CA PHE A 297 -4.13 -7.60 14.34
C PHE A 297 -4.40 -8.44 15.60
N GLY A 298 -5.17 -7.91 16.54
CA GLY A 298 -5.73 -8.67 17.66
C GLY A 298 -6.60 -9.83 17.18
N ALA A 299 -7.50 -9.57 16.22
CA ALA A 299 -8.36 -10.58 15.61
C ALA A 299 -7.55 -11.68 14.91
N ILE A 300 -6.54 -11.32 14.10
CA ILE A 300 -5.63 -12.28 13.45
C ILE A 300 -4.99 -13.19 14.49
N ARG A 301 -4.38 -12.62 15.54
CA ARG A 301 -3.70 -13.39 16.60
C ARG A 301 -4.66 -14.35 17.31
N ARG A 302 -5.86 -13.87 17.67
CA ARG A 302 -6.86 -14.67 18.38
C ARG A 302 -7.36 -15.82 17.51
N LEU A 303 -7.75 -15.54 16.28
CA LEU A 303 -8.26 -16.54 15.33
C LEU A 303 -7.20 -17.59 15.00
N ASP A 304 -5.93 -17.17 14.85
CA ASP A 304 -4.79 -18.07 14.68
C ASP A 304 -4.65 -19.05 15.84
N GLY A 305 -4.74 -18.58 17.09
CA GLY A 305 -4.72 -19.44 18.28
C GLY A 305 -5.93 -20.40 18.35
N VAL A 306 -7.14 -19.91 18.07
CA VAL A 306 -8.36 -20.73 18.10
C VAL A 306 -8.32 -21.83 17.04
N LEU A 307 -7.94 -21.51 15.81
CA LEU A 307 -7.88 -22.47 14.71
C LEU A 307 -6.68 -23.42 14.87
N GLY A 308 -5.54 -22.92 15.33
CA GLY A 308 -4.37 -23.73 15.65
C GLY A 308 -4.66 -24.81 16.68
N ALA A 309 -5.34 -24.46 17.78
CA ALA A 309 -5.73 -25.43 18.82
C ALA A 309 -6.70 -26.50 18.29
N ARG A 310 -7.66 -26.13 17.43
CA ARG A 310 -8.61 -27.07 16.83
C ARG A 310 -7.95 -28.08 15.88
N LEU A 311 -6.88 -27.67 15.18
CA LEU A 311 -6.17 -28.53 14.23
C LEU A 311 -5.11 -29.40 14.89
N SER A 312 -4.48 -28.92 15.96
CA SER A 312 -3.53 -29.70 16.76
C SER A 312 -4.21 -30.67 17.73
N GLY A 313 -5.51 -30.50 17.98
CA GLY A 313 -6.36 -31.42 18.75
C GLY A 313 -7.16 -32.43 17.90
N GLY A 314 -6.60 -32.92 16.78
CA GLY A 314 -7.19 -34.04 16.04
C GLY A 314 -7.19 -35.36 16.86
N PRO A 315 -8.14 -36.28 16.58
CA PRO A 315 -8.68 -37.31 17.48
C PRO A 315 -7.67 -38.24 18.17
#